data_AF-A0A2N0XCF7-F1
#
_entry.id   AF-A0A2N0XCF7-F1
#
_cell.length_a   1.000
_cell.length_b   1.000
_cell.length_c   1.000
_cell.angle_alpha   90.00
_cell.angle_beta   90.00
_cell.angle_gamma   90.00
#
_symmetry.space_group_name_H-M   'P 1'
#
loop_
_entity.id
_entity.type
_entity.pdbx_description
1 polymer ?
#
loop_
_entity_poly.entity_id
_entity_poly.type
_entity_poly.pdbx_seq_one_letter_code
_entity_poly.pdbx_strand_id
1 'polypeptide(L)'
;MKNTLKQELREKAKNHKITMGVLSLKNNINGKQYIQGSLNLEALVNKMKFLLNSGLFTHNTSLQKDWVQYGAEVFSFDFAVILEPQENKYINERQEILKAEQAFISTIETELY
;
A
#
# COMPACT_ATOMS: atom_id res chain seq x y z
N MET A 1 -12.75 28.99 21.35
CA MET A 1 -12.79 28.78 19.88
C MET A 1 -13.13 27.33 19.61
N LYS A 2 -14.36 27.07 19.11
CA LYS A 2 -14.92 25.73 18.93
C LYS A 2 -14.23 25.03 17.76
N ASN A 3 -13.62 23.87 18.02
CA ASN A 3 -13.49 22.63 17.23
C ASN A 3 -13.75 22.58 15.69
N THR A 4 -13.67 23.68 14.94
CA THR A 4 -13.91 23.74 13.49
C THR A 4 -12.91 22.87 12.73
N LEU A 5 -11.65 22.88 13.14
CA LEU A 5 -10.61 22.02 12.56
C LEU A 5 -10.93 20.53 12.70
N LYS A 6 -11.43 20.09 13.86
CA LYS A 6 -11.82 18.69 14.09
C LYS A 6 -13.04 18.28 13.26
N GLN A 7 -13.95 19.21 13.02
CA GLN A 7 -15.14 18.98 12.20
C GLN A 7 -14.79 18.95 10.71
N GLU A 8 -13.96 19.87 10.22
CA GLU A 8 -13.46 19.91 8.85
C GLU A 8 -12.59 18.69 8.50
N LEU A 9 -11.75 18.22 9.44
CA LEU A 9 -10.99 16.98 9.26
C LEU A 9 -11.90 15.75 9.18
N ARG A 10 -12.99 15.72 9.95
CA ARG A 10 -13.99 14.64 9.89
C ARG A 10 -14.79 14.66 8.59
N GLU A 11 -15.15 15.84 8.11
CA GLU A 11 -15.85 16.02 6.82
C GLU A 11 -14.97 15.61 5.64
N LYS A 12 -13.70 16.02 5.63
CA LYS A 12 -12.71 15.58 4.64
C LYS A 12 -12.48 14.07 4.68
N ALA A 13 -12.43 13.47 5.87
CA ALA A 13 -12.32 12.02 6.03
C ALA A 13 -13.56 11.26 5.55
N LYS A 14 -14.76 11.84 5.68
CA LYS A 14 -16.02 11.23 5.20
C LYS A 14 -16.15 11.23 3.68
N ASN A 15 -15.61 12.24 3.01
CA ASN A 15 -15.71 12.38 1.55
C ASN A 15 -14.53 11.76 0.79
N HIS A 16 -13.50 11.30 1.50
CA HIS A 16 -12.37 10.61 0.89
C HIS A 16 -12.80 9.19 0.51
N LYS A 17 -13.00 8.95 -0.79
CA LYS A 17 -13.18 7.59 -1.31
C LYS A 17 -11.91 6.81 -1.02
N ILE A 18 -12.06 5.72 -0.27
CA ILE A 18 -10.96 4.81 0.04
C ILE A 18 -10.58 4.08 -1.25
N THR A 19 -9.30 4.08 -1.59
CA THR A 19 -8.80 3.31 -2.75
C THR A 19 -8.41 1.92 -2.27
N MET A 20 -9.04 0.88 -2.81
CA MET A 20 -8.66 -0.51 -2.58
C MET A 20 -7.95 -1.10 -3.79
N GLY A 21 -7.14 -2.13 -3.58
CA GLY A 21 -6.42 -2.81 -4.66
C GLY A 21 -5.08 -3.36 -4.21
N VAL A 22 -4.07 -3.23 -5.05
CA VAL A 22 -2.72 -3.78 -4.88
C VAL A 22 -1.69 -2.64 -4.88
N LEU A 23 -0.88 -2.59 -3.84
CA LEU A 23 0.26 -1.68 -3.71
C LEU A 23 1.55 -2.40 -4.15
N SER A 24 2.38 -1.72 -4.93
CA SER A 24 3.77 -2.09 -5.17
C SER A 24 4.70 -1.09 -4.49
N LEU A 25 5.68 -1.59 -3.75
CA LEU A 25 6.81 -0.83 -3.25
C LEU A 25 8.06 -1.30 -3.98
N LYS A 26 8.58 -0.45 -4.87
CA LYS A 26 9.71 -0.75 -5.73
C LYS A 26 10.98 -0.08 -5.21
N ASN A 27 12.08 -0.84 -5.14
CA ASN A 27 13.42 -0.29 -5.00
C ASN A 27 13.97 0.06 -6.39
N ASN A 28 14.22 1.34 -6.65
CA ASN A 28 14.67 1.81 -7.96
C ASN A 28 16.14 1.52 -8.27
N ILE A 29 16.93 1.07 -7.28
CA ILE A 29 18.34 0.71 -7.47
C ILE A 29 18.48 -0.72 -8.02
N ASN A 30 17.81 -1.68 -7.40
CA ASN A 30 17.92 -3.11 -7.75
C ASN A 30 16.69 -3.67 -8.48
N GLY A 31 15.61 -2.88 -8.58
CA GLY A 31 14.38 -3.26 -9.26
C GLY A 31 13.47 -4.19 -8.45
N LYS A 32 13.85 -4.58 -7.24
CA LYS A 32 13.05 -5.47 -6.39
C LYS A 32 11.74 -4.82 -5.99
N GLN A 33 10.70 -5.63 -5.86
CA GLN A 33 9.36 -5.15 -5.52
C GLN A 33 8.77 -5.90 -4.33
N TYR A 34 8.09 -5.18 -3.46
CA TYR A 34 7.24 -5.73 -2.41
C TYR A 34 5.80 -5.43 -2.76
N ILE A 35 4.98 -6.48 -2.89
CA ILE A 35 3.59 -6.38 -3.34
C ILE A 35 2.66 -6.72 -2.17
N GLN A 36 1.62 -5.92 -1.98
CA GLN A 36 0.62 -6.19 -0.95
C GLN A 36 -0.76 -5.63 -1.33
N GLY A 37 -1.78 -6.47 -1.23
CA GLY A 37 -3.18 -6.08 -1.35
C GLY A 37 -3.73 -5.37 -0.11
N SER A 38 -4.61 -4.39 -0.29
CA SER A 38 -5.31 -3.71 0.80
C SER A 38 -6.68 -3.16 0.39
N LEU A 39 -7.60 -3.11 1.35
CA LEU A 39 -8.86 -2.39 1.23
C LEU A 39 -8.69 -0.87 1.34
N ASN A 40 -7.51 -0.41 1.75
CA ASN A 40 -7.15 1.01 1.86
C ASN A 40 -5.65 1.16 1.57
N LEU A 41 -5.33 1.57 0.34
CA LEU A 41 -3.96 1.69 -0.15
C LEU A 41 -3.23 2.87 0.50
N GLU A 42 -3.91 4.00 0.72
CA GLU A 42 -3.34 5.17 1.37
C GLU A 42 -2.93 4.86 2.83
N ALA A 43 -3.79 4.16 3.57
CA ALA A 43 -3.49 3.71 4.92
C ALA A 43 -2.35 2.69 4.92
N LEU A 44 -2.29 1.81 3.91
CA LEU A 44 -1.20 0.86 3.77
C LEU A 44 0.14 1.57 3.55
N VAL A 45 0.21 2.54 2.63
CA VAL A 45 1.42 3.33 2.38
C VAL A 45 1.90 4.00 3.67
N ASN A 46 1.01 4.65 4.42
CA ASN A 46 1.37 5.31 5.67
C ASN A 46 1.90 4.33 6.72
N LYS A 47 1.24 3.17 6.87
CA LYS A 47 1.69 2.10 7.76
C LYS A 47 3.08 1.58 7.36
N MET A 48 3.29 1.28 6.08
CA MET A 48 4.56 0.78 5.58
C MET A 48 5.68 1.78 5.81
N LYS A 49 5.48 3.05 5.43
CA LYS A 49 6.46 4.13 5.67
C LYS A 49 6.82 4.25 7.14
N PHE A 50 5.82 4.26 8.02
CA PHE A 50 6.05 4.34 9.47
C PHE A 50 6.89 3.15 9.98
N LEU A 51 6.53 1.92 9.60
CA LEU A 51 7.24 0.71 10.03
C LEU A 51 8.66 0.65 9.47
N LEU A 52 8.85 0.96 8.18
CA LEU A 52 10.17 0.94 7.53
C LEU A 52 11.10 2.00 8.13
N ASN A 53 10.60 3.22 8.33
CA ASN A 53 11.37 4.32 8.94
C ASN A 53 11.71 4.05 10.41
N SER A 54 10.87 3.31 11.12
CA SER A 54 11.13 2.92 12.52
C SER A 54 11.96 1.65 12.68
N GLY A 55 12.31 0.98 11.57
CA GLY A 55 13.03 -0.31 11.63
C GLY A 55 12.16 -1.47 12.10
N LEU A 56 10.83 -1.31 12.14
CA LEU A 56 9.86 -2.26 12.66
C LEU A 56 9.14 -3.07 11.58
N PHE A 57 9.61 -3.01 10.33
CA PHE A 57 9.07 -3.82 9.23
C PHE A 57 9.61 -5.26 9.30
N THR A 58 9.22 -6.00 10.35
CA THR A 58 9.82 -7.30 10.69
C THR A 58 9.36 -8.46 9.83
N HIS A 59 8.23 -8.33 9.14
CA HIS A 59 7.70 -9.39 8.28
C HIS A 59 8.45 -9.53 6.96
N ASN A 60 9.22 -8.52 6.56
CA ASN A 60 10.16 -8.62 5.46
C ASN A 60 11.51 -7.99 5.83
N THR A 61 12.41 -8.81 6.35
CA THR A 61 13.73 -8.35 6.80
C THR A 61 14.64 -7.95 5.64
N SER A 62 14.44 -8.48 4.44
CA SER A 62 15.20 -8.11 3.24
C SER A 62 14.88 -6.69 2.83
N LEU A 63 13.58 -6.37 2.70
CA LEU A 63 13.11 -5.02 2.41
C LEU A 63 13.55 -4.01 3.48
N GLN A 64 13.44 -4.37 4.77
CA GLN A 64 13.87 -3.48 5.85
C GLN A 64 15.36 -3.17 5.79
N LYS A 65 16.20 -4.16 5.45
CA LYS A 65 17.65 -3.96 5.27
C LYS A 65 17.93 -3.05 4.09
N ASP A 66 17.31 -3.30 2.94
CA ASP A 66 17.46 -2.45 1.76
C ASP A 66 16.98 -1.02 2.03
N TRP A 67 15.88 -0.85 2.76
CA TRP A 67 15.38 0.47 3.16
C TRP A 67 16.38 1.26 3.99
N VAL A 68 17.04 0.60 4.95
CA VAL A 68 18.08 1.21 5.78
C VAL A 68 19.36 1.48 4.96
N GLN A 69 19.71 0.58 4.05
CA GLN A 69 20.94 0.67 3.26
C GLN A 69 20.88 1.75 2.18
N TYR A 70 19.77 1.83 1.43
CA TYR A 70 19.65 2.71 0.27
C TYR A 70 18.88 4.00 0.54
N GLY A 71 18.20 4.11 1.69
CA GLY A 71 17.38 5.26 2.02
C GLY A 71 15.96 5.19 1.43
N ALA A 72 15.02 5.94 2.02
CA ALA A 72 13.62 5.94 1.62
C ALA A 72 13.39 6.56 0.23
N GLU A 73 14.26 7.46 -0.19
CA GLU A 73 14.20 8.25 -1.42
C GLU A 73 14.35 7.42 -2.70
N VAL A 74 14.99 6.24 -2.61
CA VAL A 74 15.14 5.35 -3.76
C VAL A 74 13.93 4.45 -3.96
N PHE A 75 12.96 4.47 -3.04
CA PHE A 75 11.77 3.65 -3.10
C PHE A 75 10.57 4.41 -3.64
N SER A 76 9.80 3.75 -4.50
CA SER A 76 8.55 4.28 -5.07
C SER A 76 7.37 3.42 -4.62
N PHE A 77 6.30 4.09 -4.16
CA PHE A 77 5.02 3.48 -3.85
C PHE A 77 4.06 3.70 -5.02
N ASP A 78 3.61 2.62 -5.65
CA ASP A 78 2.74 2.66 -6.81
C ASP A 78 1.46 1.86 -6.56
N PHE A 79 0.31 2.43 -6.91
CA PHE A 79 -0.98 1.72 -6.85
C PHE A 79 -1.10 0.85 -8.11
N ALA A 80 -0.46 -0.31 -8.07
CA ALA A 80 -0.32 -1.23 -9.19
C ALA A 80 -1.66 -1.68 -9.78
N VAL A 81 -2.65 -1.94 -8.92
CA VAL A 81 -4.02 -2.25 -9.33
C VAL A 81 -4.97 -1.50 -8.43
N ILE A 82 -5.94 -0.80 -9.02
CA ILE A 82 -7.05 -0.17 -8.30
C ILE A 82 -8.31 -0.97 -8.58
N LEU A 83 -9.00 -1.38 -7.52
CA LEU A 83 -10.28 -2.06 -7.61
C LEU A 83 -11.39 -1.08 -7.23
N GLU A 84 -12.37 -0.93 -8.11
CA GLU A 84 -13.53 -0.09 -7.82
C GLU A 84 -14.48 -0.80 -6.85
N PRO A 85 -15.06 -0.08 -5.88
CA PRO A 85 -16.05 -0.64 -4.97
C PRO A 85 -17.27 -1.09 -5.78
N GLN A 86 -17.64 -2.36 -5.62
CA GLN A 86 -18.82 -2.90 -6.28
C GLN A 86 -20.04 -2.77 -5.37
N GLU A 87 -21.17 -2.33 -5.91
CA GLU A 87 -22.43 -2.22 -5.14
C GLU A 87 -23.00 -3.60 -4.73
N ASN A 88 -22.46 -4.68 -5.30
CA ASN A 88 -22.92 -6.03 -5.05
C ASN A 88 -22.39 -6.59 -3.72
N LYS A 89 -23.30 -6.72 -2.75
CA LYS A 89 -23.05 -7.23 -1.39
C LYS A 89 -22.56 -8.69 -1.32
N TYR A 90 -22.67 -9.45 -2.41
CA TYR A 90 -22.20 -10.83 -2.47
C TYR A 90 -20.72 -10.95 -2.88
N ILE A 91 -20.09 -9.84 -3.28
CA ILE A 91 -18.69 -9.84 -3.68
C ILE A 91 -17.81 -9.69 -2.44
N ASN A 92 -16.89 -10.64 -2.29
CA ASN A 92 -15.88 -10.55 -1.26
C ASN A 92 -14.69 -9.73 -1.80
N GLU A 93 -14.67 -8.45 -1.49
CA GLU A 93 -13.61 -7.50 -1.91
C GLU A 93 -12.21 -8.03 -1.57
N ARG A 94 -12.05 -8.73 -0.44
CA ARG A 94 -10.76 -9.33 -0.07
C ARG A 94 -10.33 -10.45 -1.02
N GLN A 95 -11.27 -11.27 -1.51
CA GLN A 95 -10.94 -12.29 -2.49
C GLN A 95 -10.56 -11.67 -3.83
N GLU A 96 -11.23 -10.60 -4.24
CA GLU A 96 -10.89 -9.88 -5.47
C GLU A 96 -9.50 -9.22 -5.37
N ILE A 97 -9.18 -8.62 -4.22
CA ILE A 97 -7.83 -8.10 -3.94
C ILE A 97 -6.79 -9.23 -4.03
N LEU A 98 -7.04 -10.39 -3.43
CA LEU A 98 -6.10 -11.52 -3.48
C LEU A 98 -5.88 -12.02 -4.91
N LYS A 99 -6.95 -12.10 -5.73
CA LYS A 99 -6.83 -12.46 -7.14
C LYS A 99 -6.03 -11.42 -7.92
N ALA A 100 -6.31 -10.13 -7.70
CA ALA A 100 -5.58 -9.04 -8.32
C ALA A 100 -4.09 -9.05 -7.92
N GLU A 101 -3.80 -9.32 -6.65
CA GLU A 101 -2.44 -9.43 -6.12
C GLU A 101 -1.69 -10.60 -6.78
N GLN A 102 -2.28 -11.78 -6.84
CA GLN A 102 -1.68 -12.95 -7.50
C GLN A 102 -1.48 -12.73 -9.00
N ALA A 103 -2.47 -12.16 -9.67
CA ALA A 103 -2.39 -11.82 -11.09
C ALA A 103 -1.25 -10.82 -11.33
N PHE A 104 -1.15 -9.77 -10.51
CA PHE A 104 -0.08 -8.79 -10.62
C PHE A 104 1.29 -9.42 -10.38
N ILE A 105 1.45 -10.22 -9.31
CA ILE A 105 2.69 -10.95 -9.00
C ILE A 105 3.13 -11.81 -10.19
N SER A 106 2.20 -12.46 -10.90
CA SER A 106 2.52 -13.27 -12.08
C SER A 106 3.07 -12.48 -13.27
N THR A 107 2.83 -11.17 -13.33
CA THR A 107 3.37 -10.27 -14.35
C THR A 107 4.75 -9.72 -14.01
N ILE A 108 5.21 -9.89 -12.76
CA ILE A 108 6.48 -9.35 -12.32
C ILE A 108 7.61 -10.27 -12.74
N GLU A 109 8.53 -9.74 -13.54
CA GLU A 109 9.73 -10.44 -13.99
C GLU A 109 10.95 -10.19 -13.07
N THR A 110 10.83 -9.22 -12.17
CA THR A 110 11.89 -8.85 -11.21
C THR A 110 11.79 -9.67 -9.92
N GLU A 111 12.89 -9.75 -9.16
CA GLU A 111 12.89 -10.40 -7.86
C GLU A 111 11.93 -9.70 -6.88
N LEU A 112 11.16 -10.49 -6.13
CA LEU A 112 10.28 -9.99 -5.08
C LEU A 112 10.97 -10.06 -3.72
N TYR A 113 10.61 -9.12 -2.84
CA TYR A 113 11.07 -9.12 -1.45
C TYR A 113 10.40 -10.20 -0.62
#